data_AF-A0A9X3CZX8-F1
#
_entry.id   AF-A0A9X3CZX8-F1
#
_cell.length_a   1.000
_cell.length_b   1.000
_cell.length_c   1.000
_cell.angle_alpha   90.00
_cell.angle_beta   90.00
_cell.angle_gamma   90.00
#
_symmetry.space_group_name_H-M   'P 1'
#
loop_
_entity.id
_entity.type
_entity.pdbx_description
1 polymer ?
#
loop_
_entity_poly.entity_id
_entity_poly.type
_entity_poly.pdbx_seq_one_letter_code
_entity_poly.pdbx_strand_id
1 'polypeptide(L)'
;MNLADQIEAIARRATARVVAASNEFSATQRRLVAACAEHRAATATADERLRGELHRESEVAETAIPRILLPADQAAASPHTPVPDESVSGE
;
A
#
# COMPACT_ATOMS: atom_id res chain seq x y z
N MET A 1 37.15 18.94 -24.80
CA MET A 1 35.90 18.43 -24.17
C MET A 1 34.77 18.65 -25.15
N ASN A 2 34.14 17.58 -25.63
CA ASN A 2 33.08 17.64 -26.65
C ASN A 2 31.74 18.05 -26.03
N LEU A 3 30.82 18.56 -26.84
CA LEU A 3 29.44 18.88 -26.45
C LEU A 3 28.71 17.65 -25.87
N ALA A 4 28.98 16.46 -26.42
CA ALA A 4 28.43 15.20 -25.91
C ALA A 4 28.84 14.96 -24.44
N ASP A 5 30.12 15.15 -24.11
CA ASP A 5 30.64 14.99 -22.74
C ASP A 5 29.97 15.99 -21.78
N GLN A 6 29.71 17.21 -22.26
CA GLN A 6 29.06 18.26 -21.48
C GLN A 6 27.59 17.92 -21.18
N ILE A 7 26.85 17.41 -22.17
CA ILE A 7 25.47 16.97 -22.00
C ILE A 7 25.43 15.81 -21.00
N GLU A 8 26.33 14.83 -21.13
CA GLU A 8 26.39 13.69 -20.22
C GLU A 8 26.73 14.11 -18.79
N ALA A 9 27.67 15.05 -18.62
CA ALA A 9 28.01 15.59 -17.30
C ALA A 9 26.83 16.31 -16.65
N ILE A 10 26.07 17.12 -17.41
CA ILE A 10 24.88 17.81 -16.93
C ILE A 10 23.79 16.79 -16.54
N ALA A 11 23.53 15.81 -17.41
CA ALA A 11 22.53 14.78 -17.19
C ALA A 11 22.83 13.98 -15.91
N ARG A 12 24.08 13.50 -15.75
CA ARG A 12 24.51 12.79 -14.53
C ARG A 12 24.30 13.62 -13.27
N ARG A 13 24.67 14.90 -13.31
CA ARG A 13 24.48 15.81 -12.16
C ARG A 13 23.00 16.03 -11.86
N ALA A 14 22.16 16.18 -12.87
CA ALA A 14 20.72 16.36 -12.70
C ALA A 14 20.08 15.11 -12.08
N THR A 15 20.39 13.92 -12.61
CA THR A 15 19.89 12.65 -12.07
C THR A 15 20.33 12.45 -10.62
N ALA A 16 21.60 12.70 -10.30
CA ALA A 16 22.10 12.58 -8.92
C ALA A 16 21.34 13.50 -7.95
N ARG A 17 21.01 14.73 -8.37
CA ARG A 17 20.21 15.66 -7.55
C ARG A 17 18.79 15.18 -7.35
N VAL A 18 18.15 14.63 -8.38
CA VAL A 18 16.78 14.09 -8.27
C VAL A 18 16.74 12.90 -7.32
N VAL A 19 17.70 11.98 -7.44
CA VAL A 19 17.79 10.81 -6.54
C VAL A 19 18.01 11.25 -5.10
N ALA A 20 18.92 12.21 -4.86
CA ALA A 20 19.14 12.76 -3.52
C ALA A 20 17.87 13.38 -2.93
N ALA A 21 17.17 14.22 -3.70
CA ALA A 21 15.93 14.85 -3.27
C ALA A 21 14.81 13.83 -3.01
N SER A 22 14.71 12.80 -3.85
CA SER A 22 13.74 11.71 -3.67
C SER A 22 14.00 10.95 -2.37
N ASN A 23 15.26 10.61 -2.10
CA ASN A 23 15.64 9.93 -0.86
C ASN A 23 15.35 10.79 0.38
N GLU A 24 15.67 12.08 0.33
CA GLU A 24 15.39 13.03 1.41
C GLU A 24 13.88 13.20 1.65
N PHE A 25 13.10 13.32 0.58
CA PHE A 25 11.64 13.38 0.64
C PHE A 25 11.08 12.13 1.30
N SER A 26 11.45 10.93 0.81
CA SER A 26 10.95 9.68 1.38
C SER A 26 11.37 9.48 2.84
N ALA A 27 12.59 9.89 3.20
CA ALA A 27 13.05 9.85 4.58
C ALA A 27 12.22 10.79 5.49
N THR A 28 11.93 11.99 5.00
CA THR A 28 11.13 12.99 5.71
C THR A 28 9.68 12.53 5.84
N GLN A 29 9.09 12.01 4.76
CA GLN A 29 7.75 11.45 4.75
C GLN A 29 7.61 10.34 5.79
N ARG A 30 8.54 9.36 5.81
CA ARG A 30 8.53 8.29 6.82
C ARG A 30 8.62 8.84 8.24
N ARG A 31 9.46 9.84 8.47
CA ARG A 31 9.63 10.48 9.78
C ARG A 31 8.36 11.19 10.24
N LEU A 32 7.70 11.92 9.34
CA LEU A 32 6.44 12.60 9.63
C LEU A 32 5.31 11.60 9.90
N VAL A 33 5.21 10.53 9.10
CA VAL A 33 4.23 9.46 9.34
C VAL A 33 4.43 8.84 10.72
N ALA A 34 5.68 8.54 11.10
CA ALA A 34 6.00 8.02 12.42
C ALA A 34 5.63 9.00 13.53
N ALA A 35 6.01 10.27 13.41
CA ALA A 35 5.69 11.30 14.40
C ALA A 35 4.17 11.51 14.56
N CYS A 36 3.42 11.52 13.46
CA CYS A 36 1.96 11.62 13.50
C CYS A 36 1.31 10.36 14.12
N ALA A 37 1.85 9.17 13.85
CA ALA A 37 1.37 7.94 14.48
C ALA A 37 1.63 7.95 15.99
N GLU A 38 2.83 8.35 16.42
CA GLU A 38 3.18 8.49 17.83
C GLU A 38 2.31 9.52 18.54
N HIS A 39 2.10 10.69 17.91
CA HIS A 39 1.22 11.71 18.48
C HIS A 39 -0.21 11.21 18.65
N ARG A 40 -0.78 10.55 17.62
CA ARG A 40 -2.11 9.94 17.70
C ARG A 40 -2.19 8.89 18.80
N ALA A 41 -1.16 8.08 18.99
CA ALA A 41 -1.12 7.09 20.06
C ALA A 41 -1.07 7.76 21.44
N ALA A 42 -0.31 8.86 21.59
CA ALA A 42 -0.17 9.59 22.84
C ALA A 42 -1.46 10.34 23.24
N THR A 43 -2.24 10.82 22.27
CA THR A 43 -3.49 11.54 22.52
C THR A 43 -4.74 10.65 22.48
N ALA A 44 -4.60 9.37 22.14
CA ALA A 44 -5.73 8.45 21.99
C ALA A 44 -6.48 8.22 23.31
N THR A 45 -7.80 8.36 23.24
CA THR A 45 -8.71 7.99 24.32
C THR A 45 -8.65 6.48 24.59
N ALA A 46 -9.15 6.05 25.76
CA ALA A 46 -9.16 4.63 26.11
C ALA A 46 -9.95 3.78 25.08
N ASP A 47 -11.08 4.31 24.62
CA ASP A 47 -11.92 3.69 23.58
C ASP A 47 -11.17 3.53 22.24
N GLU A 48 -10.45 4.56 21.80
CA GLU A 48 -9.69 4.51 20.54
C GLU A 48 -8.52 3.52 20.62
N ARG A 49 -7.86 3.45 21.78
CA ARG A 49 -6.81 2.45 22.02
C ARG A 49 -7.38 1.03 21.97
N LEU A 50 -8.52 0.80 22.62
CA LEU A 50 -9.19 -0.50 22.60
C LEU A 50 -9.63 -0.91 21.18
N ARG A 51 -10.23 0.01 20.42
CA ARG A 51 -10.58 -0.27 19.01
C ARG A 51 -9.34 -0.61 18.17
N GLY A 52 -8.24 0.12 18.38
CA GLY A 52 -6.98 -0.15 17.69
C GLY A 52 -6.31 -1.47 18.09
N GLU A 53 -6.50 -1.94 19.32
CA GLU A 53 -6.06 -3.27 19.76
C GLU A 53 -6.88 -4.38 19.13
N LEU A 54 -8.21 -4.28 19.19
CA LEU A 54 -9.13 -5.24 18.58
C LEU A 54 -8.94 -5.36 17.07
N HIS A 55 -8.67 -4.23 16.38
CA HIS A 55 -8.40 -4.25 14.95
C HIS A 55 -7.11 -5.02 14.63
N ARG A 56 -6.03 -4.77 15.35
CA ARG A 56 -4.76 -5.51 15.18
C ARG A 56 -4.93 -7.00 15.47
N GLU A 57 -5.68 -7.35 16.50
CA GLU A 57 -5.99 -8.75 16.82
C GLU A 57 -6.78 -9.41 15.68
N SER A 58 -7.73 -8.69 15.08
CA SER A 58 -8.49 -9.16 13.91
C SER A 58 -7.61 -9.36 12.68
N GLU A 59 -6.66 -8.48 12.38
CA GLU A 59 -5.75 -8.64 11.24
C GLU A 59 -4.84 -9.87 11.41
N VAL A 60 -4.35 -10.09 12.64
CA VAL A 60 -3.58 -11.30 12.98
C VAL A 60 -4.45 -12.55 12.83
N ALA A 61 -5.70 -12.50 13.31
CA ALA A 61 -6.64 -13.60 13.17
C ALA A 61 -6.99 -13.89 11.70
N GLU A 62 -7.20 -12.88 10.86
CA GLU A 62 -7.47 -13.05 9.42
C GLU A 62 -6.30 -13.75 8.72
N THR A 63 -5.07 -13.41 9.10
CA THR A 63 -3.86 -14.01 8.51
C THR A 63 -3.60 -15.42 9.06
N ALA A 64 -3.92 -15.68 10.33
CA ALA A 64 -3.65 -16.94 11.01
C ALA A 64 -4.72 -18.01 10.78
N ILE A 65 -5.97 -17.63 10.47
CA ILE A 65 -7.03 -18.58 10.15
C ILE A 65 -6.82 -19.02 8.69
N PRO A 66 -6.44 -20.28 8.41
CA PRO A 66 -6.42 -20.77 7.04
C PRO A 66 -7.82 -20.56 6.47
N ARG A 67 -7.92 -19.84 5.35
CA ARG A 67 -9.20 -19.66 4.65
C ARG A 67 -9.71 -21.03 4.23
N ILE A 68 -10.56 -21.62 5.06
CA ILE A 68 -11.32 -22.81 4.70
C ILE A 68 -12.32 -22.30 3.66
N LEU A 69 -12.01 -22.54 2.38
CA LEU A 69 -12.95 -22.27 1.30
C LEU A 69 -14.23 -23.05 1.61
N LEU A 70 -15.31 -22.34 1.86
CA LEU A 70 -16.61 -22.97 1.95
C LEU A 70 -16.91 -23.63 0.60
N PRO A 71 -17.69 -24.72 0.55
CA PRO A 71 -18.06 -25.35 -0.72
C PRO A 71 -18.66 -24.35 -1.74
N ALA A 72 -19.31 -23.28 -1.27
CA ALA A 72 -19.78 -22.17 -2.11
C ALA A 72 -18.64 -21.35 -2.74
N ASP A 73 -17.54 -21.13 -2.01
CA ASP A 73 -16.36 -20.40 -2.50
C ASP A 73 -15.59 -21.22 -3.53
N GLN A 74 -15.55 -22.55 -3.37
CA GLN A 74 -14.98 -23.48 -4.36
C GLN A 74 -15.80 -23.50 -5.66
N ALA A 75 -17.13 -23.42 -5.56
CA ALA A 75 -18.01 -23.31 -6.71
C ALA A 75 -17.79 -21.98 -7.46
N ALA A 76 -17.59 -20.85 -6.77
CA ALA A 76 -17.32 -19.56 -7.42
C ALA A 76 -15.95 -19.48 -8.09
N ALA A 77 -14.93 -20.15 -7.53
CA ALA A 77 -13.59 -20.25 -8.11
C ALA A 77 -13.47 -21.38 -9.16
N SER A 78 -14.54 -22.14 -9.40
CA SER A 78 -14.55 -23.21 -10.39
C SER A 78 -14.38 -22.61 -11.80
N PRO A 79 -13.44 -23.13 -12.61
CA PRO A 79 -13.28 -22.69 -14.00
C PRO A 79 -14.48 -23.07 -14.90
N HIS A 80 -15.49 -23.74 -14.35
CA HIS A 80 -16.73 -24.12 -15.04
C HIS A 80 -17.93 -23.26 -14.66
N THR A 81 -17.74 -22.23 -13.82
CA THR A 81 -18.83 -21.31 -13.49
C THR A 81 -19.09 -20.43 -14.71
N PRO A 82 -20.29 -20.47 -15.29
CA PRO A 82 -20.61 -19.60 -16.41
C PRO A 82 -20.46 -18.14 -15.94
N VAL A 83 -19.60 -17.39 -16.61
CA VAL A 83 -19.55 -15.93 -16.45
C VAL A 83 -20.96 -15.42 -16.79
N PRO A 84 -21.66 -14.72 -15.87
CA PRO A 84 -22.91 -14.07 -16.25
C PRO A 84 -22.57 -13.07 -17.35
N ASP A 85 -23.16 -13.31 -18.51
CA ASP A 85 -22.98 -12.50 -19.71
C ASP A 85 -23.56 -11.11 -19.40
N GLU A 86 -22.70 -10.15 -19.02
CA GLU A 86 -23.06 -8.72 -18.93
C GLU A 86 -23.16 -8.12 -20.34
N SER A 87 -23.95 -8.76 -21.20
CA SER A 87 -24.34 -8.19 -22.48
C SER A 87 -25.86 -7.95 -22.49
N VAL A 88 -26.15 -6.65 -22.44
CA VAL A 88 -27.36 -5.97 -22.93
C VAL A 88 -28.52 -5.85 -21.92
N SER A 89 -28.46 -4.76 -21.15
CA SER A 89 -29.62 -3.90 -20.96
C SER A 89 -30.15 -3.45 -22.33
N GLY A 90 -31.43 -3.66 -22.60
CA GLY A 90 -32.08 -3.16 -23.82
C GLY A 90 -33.52 -3.66 -23.97
N GLU A 91 -34.43 -2.92 -23.32
CA GLU A 91 -35.90 -2.83 -23.54
C GLU A 91 -36.81 -3.97 -23.06
#